data_AF-A0A6J8DEW6-F1
#
_entry.id   AF-A0A6J8DEW6-F1
#
_cell.length_a   1.000
_cell.length_b   1.000
_cell.length_c   1.000
_cell.angle_alpha   90.00
_cell.angle_beta   90.00
_cell.angle_gamma   90.00
#
_symmetry.space_group_name_H-M   'P 1'
#
loop_
_entity.id
_entity.type
_entity.pdbx_description
1 polymer ?
#
loop_
_entity_poly.entity_id
_entity_poly.type
_entity_poly.pdbx_seq_one_letter_code
_entity_poly.pdbx_strand_id
1 'polypeptide(L)'
;MYILSAVAQPKLLWNMVEYIVLNVLDGSVGIMFDCCIYGRKHENAYRTMAHIKHKYTVDKRDVKMFATQYYCSCQDINFKPLYIILVERHASCSPRAQMKTVIYPEMKENSTAICTKVAFNYLNPIHLIEWFEYQKLMGVETVLIMLQTLNSEAYAVFKHYEMEGIVQLLSFPDVLPGCIDRGFEKNRWHMFQSVHDEQLAVFTCEQLLQGFAFVAVIDFDEYIIHDKFMTYSEFIKSELLPLHPDAAGFVLNVSFFLTDWGISGTGNMLTTKYIRRTNPRYERYKNIYLPRRTKTLDTHTIHPKKGYKRLILLEYKFLQELQ
;
A
#
# COMPACT_ATOMS: atom_id res chain seq x y z
N MET A 1 8.94 -9.18 17.79
CA MET A 1 8.22 -9.40 16.52
C MET A 1 6.81 -8.84 16.62
N TYR A 2 6.27 -8.28 15.54
CA TYR A 2 4.91 -7.76 15.47
C TYR A 2 4.27 -8.03 14.11
N ILE A 3 3.11 -8.68 14.09
CA ILE A 3 2.36 -8.96 12.87
C ILE A 3 1.34 -7.84 12.66
N LEU A 4 1.48 -7.06 11.59
CA LEU A 4 0.50 -6.03 11.26
C LEU A 4 -0.75 -6.68 10.65
N SER A 5 -0.55 -7.51 9.62
CA SER A 5 -1.64 -8.13 8.87
C SER A 5 -1.31 -9.56 8.43
N ALA A 6 -2.36 -10.34 8.20
CA ALA A 6 -2.32 -11.68 7.66
C ALA A 6 -3.32 -11.77 6.50
N VAL A 7 -2.85 -12.02 5.28
CA VAL A 7 -3.67 -11.89 4.07
C VAL A 7 -3.62 -13.18 3.26
N ALA A 8 -4.78 -13.76 2.97
CA ALA A 8 -4.93 -14.94 2.14
C ALA A 8 -4.60 -14.64 0.67
N GLN A 9 -3.99 -15.60 0.00
CA GLN A 9 -3.57 -15.48 -1.41
C GLN A 9 -4.21 -16.64 -2.19
N PRO A 10 -5.10 -16.35 -3.16
CA PRO A 10 -5.85 -17.37 -3.89
C PRO A 10 -5.01 -18.04 -4.98
N LYS A 11 -5.27 -19.33 -5.25
CA LYS A 11 -4.51 -20.10 -6.26
C LYS A 11 -4.92 -19.80 -7.71
N LEU A 12 -6.21 -19.55 -7.99
CA LEU A 12 -6.79 -19.27 -9.33
C LEU A 12 -8.32 -19.10 -9.26
N LEU A 13 -8.99 -19.79 -8.33
CA LEU A 13 -10.42 -19.68 -7.98
C LEU A 13 -10.53 -19.65 -6.46
N TRP A 14 -11.36 -18.76 -5.91
CA TRP A 14 -11.46 -18.38 -4.49
C TRP A 14 -11.78 -19.49 -3.48
N ASN A 15 -11.97 -20.71 -3.96
CA ASN A 15 -12.31 -21.84 -3.11
C ASN A 15 -11.09 -22.43 -2.38
N MET A 16 -9.87 -22.10 -2.83
CA MET A 16 -8.65 -22.59 -2.20
C MET A 16 -7.62 -21.48 -2.01
N VAL A 17 -7.30 -21.22 -0.74
CA VAL A 17 -6.16 -20.38 -0.33
C VAL A 17 -4.90 -21.18 -0.55
N GLU A 18 -3.96 -20.67 -1.35
CA GLU A 18 -2.69 -21.36 -1.58
C GLU A 18 -1.71 -21.10 -0.44
N TYR A 19 -1.64 -19.84 0.01
CA TYR A 19 -0.80 -19.42 1.12
C TYR A 19 -1.39 -18.19 1.81
N ILE A 20 -0.94 -17.94 3.04
CA ILE A 20 -1.21 -16.71 3.78
C ILE A 20 0.09 -15.92 3.84
N VAL A 21 0.05 -14.63 3.52
CA VAL A 21 1.18 -13.70 3.67
C VAL A 21 1.00 -12.92 4.97
N LEU A 22 2.02 -12.96 5.82
CA LEU A 22 2.11 -12.19 7.05
C LEU A 22 3.03 -11.00 6.83
N ASN A 23 2.56 -9.79 7.11
CA ASN A 23 3.37 -8.58 7.07
C ASN A 23 3.82 -8.24 8.49
N VAL A 24 5.13 -8.35 8.73
CA VAL A 24 5.70 -8.42 10.08
C VAL A 24 6.83 -7.40 10.26
N LEU A 25 6.89 -6.73 11.41
CA LEU A 25 8.12 -6.12 11.91
C LEU A 25 8.90 -7.17 12.71
N ASP A 26 10.04 -7.57 12.15
CA ASP A 26 10.82 -8.67 12.64
C ASP A 26 12.22 -8.22 13.07
N GLY A 27 12.48 -8.28 14.37
CA GLY A 27 13.79 -8.04 14.97
C GLY A 27 14.55 -9.32 15.32
N SER A 28 14.04 -10.48 14.92
CA SER A 28 14.73 -11.74 15.16
C SER A 28 15.94 -11.91 14.24
N VAL A 29 17.01 -12.50 14.78
CA VAL A 29 18.24 -12.78 14.04
C VAL A 29 18.48 -14.28 14.09
N GLY A 30 18.46 -14.95 12.93
CA GLY A 30 18.72 -16.40 12.83
C GLY A 30 17.61 -17.30 13.37
N ILE A 31 16.46 -16.76 13.77
CA ILE A 31 15.32 -17.54 14.26
C ILE A 31 14.48 -18.03 13.07
N MET A 32 14.08 -19.30 13.13
CA MET A 32 13.10 -19.87 12.20
C MET A 32 11.71 -19.85 12.85
N PHE A 33 10.68 -19.64 12.03
CA PHE A 33 9.30 -19.59 12.50
C PHE A 33 8.44 -20.66 11.83
N ASP A 34 7.41 -21.09 12.55
CA ASP A 34 6.30 -21.86 12.03
C ASP A 34 5.03 -21.01 12.09
N CYS A 35 4.13 -21.24 11.14
CA CYS A 35 2.79 -20.70 11.17
C CYS A 35 1.85 -21.75 11.76
N CYS A 36 1.04 -21.35 12.73
CA CYS A 36 -0.08 -22.15 13.21
C CYS A 36 -1.38 -21.53 12.71
N ILE A 37 -2.11 -22.26 11.87
CA ILE A 37 -3.29 -21.80 11.14
C ILE A 37 -4.54 -22.46 11.73
N TYR A 38 -5.58 -21.68 12.00
CA TYR A 38 -6.80 -22.17 12.64
C TYR A 38 -8.05 -21.88 11.80
N GLY A 39 -8.98 -22.83 11.84
CA GLY A 39 -10.33 -22.67 11.32
C GLY A 39 -11.31 -22.19 12.39
N ARG A 40 -12.59 -22.54 12.23
CA ARG A 40 -13.64 -22.26 13.21
C ARG A 40 -13.38 -23.09 14.49
N LYS A 41 -13.53 -22.49 15.68
CA LYS A 41 -13.35 -23.09 17.03
C LYS A 41 -11.93 -23.19 17.61
N HIS A 42 -10.87 -22.84 16.88
CA HIS A 42 -9.48 -22.85 17.38
C HIS A 42 -8.94 -24.21 17.92
N GLU A 43 -9.69 -25.30 17.75
CA GLU A 43 -9.39 -26.60 18.37
C GLU A 43 -8.22 -27.34 17.69
N ASN A 44 -8.08 -27.20 16.37
CA ASN A 44 -7.01 -27.82 15.59
C ASN A 44 -6.20 -26.76 14.83
N ALA A 45 -4.91 -26.67 15.15
CA ALA A 45 -3.96 -25.83 14.42
C ALA A 45 -3.28 -26.66 13.33
N TYR A 46 -3.35 -26.22 12.08
CA TYR A 46 -2.47 -26.71 11.03
C TYR A 46 -1.12 -25.99 11.16
N ARG A 47 -0.04 -26.75 11.36
CA ARG A 47 1.32 -26.22 11.50
C ARG A 47 2.08 -26.36 10.19
N THR A 48 2.70 -25.28 9.74
CA THR A 48 3.56 -25.28 8.55
C THR A 48 4.76 -24.37 8.77
N MET A 49 5.84 -24.57 8.02
CA MET A 49 7.01 -23.70 8.10
C MET A 49 6.67 -22.31 7.54
N ALA A 50 7.12 -21.26 8.22
CA ALA A 50 7.07 -19.91 7.69
C ALA A 50 8.29 -19.66 6.81
N HIS A 51 8.06 -19.23 5.58
CA HIS A 51 9.14 -18.89 4.65
C HIS A 51 9.19 -17.38 4.44
N ILE A 52 10.39 -16.80 4.40
CA ILE A 52 10.55 -15.38 4.06
C ILE A 52 10.21 -15.20 2.58
N LYS A 53 9.10 -14.51 2.29
CA LYS A 53 8.72 -14.09 0.93
C LYS A 53 9.60 -12.95 0.46
N HIS A 54 9.75 -11.94 1.31
CA HIS A 54 10.54 -10.75 1.05
C HIS A 54 10.94 -10.07 2.35
N LYS A 55 12.11 -9.42 2.37
CA LYS A 55 12.61 -8.67 3.52
C LYS A 55 13.12 -7.34 2.99
N TYR A 56 12.58 -6.24 3.52
CA TYR A 56 13.05 -4.92 3.14
C TYR A 56 14.45 -4.69 3.70
N THR A 57 15.39 -4.25 2.86
CA THR A 57 16.78 -4.03 3.24
C THR A 57 17.27 -2.68 2.71
N VAL A 58 17.27 -1.67 3.57
CA VAL A 58 17.92 -0.37 3.35
C VAL A 58 19.13 -0.24 4.30
N ASP A 59 20.02 0.75 4.10
CA ASP A 59 21.25 0.94 4.89
C ASP A 59 20.99 0.74 6.40
N LYS A 60 21.81 -0.13 6.99
CA LYS A 60 21.49 -0.95 8.17
C LYS A 60 21.82 -0.30 9.50
N ARG A 61 22.37 0.92 9.49
CA ARG A 61 22.76 1.59 10.73
C ARG A 61 21.51 1.76 11.60
N ASP A 62 21.56 1.18 12.80
CA ASP A 62 20.56 1.33 13.85
C ASP A 62 19.13 0.79 13.60
N VAL A 63 18.93 -0.08 12.59
CA VAL A 63 17.65 -0.78 12.41
C VAL A 63 17.55 -1.99 13.35
N LYS A 64 16.54 -1.99 14.24
CA LYS A 64 16.28 -3.12 15.15
C LYS A 64 15.19 -4.05 14.64
N MET A 65 14.22 -3.56 13.86
CA MET A 65 13.12 -4.37 13.35
C MET A 65 12.94 -4.15 11.85
N PHE A 66 12.97 -5.23 11.07
CA PHE A 66 12.85 -5.20 9.63
C PHE A 66 11.42 -5.51 9.20
N ALA A 67 10.86 -4.67 8.33
CA ALA A 67 9.67 -5.03 7.56
C ALA A 67 9.93 -6.29 6.73
N THR A 68 9.22 -7.37 7.05
CA THR A 68 9.42 -8.69 6.49
C THR A 68 8.06 -9.30 6.15
N GLN A 69 7.96 -9.85 4.95
CA GLN A 69 6.84 -10.68 4.53
C GLN A 69 7.19 -12.15 4.73
N TYR A 70 6.40 -12.85 5.52
CA TYR A 70 6.43 -14.31 5.59
C TYR A 70 5.27 -14.87 4.76
N TYR A 71 5.45 -16.04 4.15
CA TYR A 71 4.35 -16.81 3.58
C TYR A 71 4.28 -18.21 4.22
N CYS A 72 3.05 -18.68 4.41
CA CYS A 72 2.74 -19.97 5.02
C CYS A 72 1.85 -20.76 4.04
N SER A 73 2.26 -21.97 3.64
CA SER A 73 1.46 -22.81 2.73
C SER A 73 0.17 -23.29 3.38
N CYS A 74 -0.94 -23.23 2.63
CA CYS A 74 -2.26 -23.72 3.03
C CYS A 74 -2.73 -24.93 2.19
N GLN A 75 -1.85 -25.50 1.36
CA GLN A 75 -2.23 -26.51 0.36
C GLN A 75 -2.89 -27.77 0.94
N ASP A 76 -2.53 -28.17 2.15
CA ASP A 76 -3.00 -29.41 2.79
C ASP A 76 -4.12 -29.18 3.84
N ILE A 77 -4.71 -27.98 3.87
CA ILE A 77 -5.74 -27.62 4.85
C ILE A 77 -7.13 -27.89 4.28
N ASN A 78 -7.94 -28.67 5.01
CA ASN A 78 -9.32 -29.01 4.64
C ASN A 78 -10.38 -28.06 5.24
N PHE A 79 -9.95 -26.91 5.74
CA PHE A 79 -10.80 -25.88 6.34
C PHE A 79 -10.39 -24.49 5.86
N LYS A 80 -11.34 -23.54 5.89
CA LYS A 80 -11.07 -22.13 5.59
C LYS A 80 -10.22 -21.50 6.71
N PRO A 81 -9.00 -21.00 6.43
CA PRO A 81 -8.21 -20.30 7.44
C PRO A 81 -8.92 -19.05 7.93
N LEU A 82 -9.16 -18.95 9.23
CA LEU A 82 -9.76 -17.76 9.85
C LEU A 82 -8.75 -17.00 10.68
N TYR A 83 -7.79 -17.73 11.27
CA TYR A 83 -6.79 -17.14 12.14
C TYR A 83 -5.42 -17.75 11.93
N ILE A 84 -4.39 -17.00 12.29
CA ILE A 84 -3.00 -17.44 12.19
C ILE A 84 -2.16 -16.79 13.30
N ILE A 85 -1.16 -17.54 13.79
CA ILE A 85 -0.06 -17.01 14.59
C ILE A 85 1.27 -17.41 13.95
N LEU A 86 2.27 -16.57 14.16
CA LEU A 86 3.67 -16.88 13.86
C LEU A 86 4.36 -17.22 15.18
N VAL A 87 4.96 -18.40 15.28
CA VAL A 87 5.65 -18.86 16.50
C VAL A 87 7.06 -19.30 16.16
N GLU A 88 7.98 -19.19 17.11
CA GLU A 88 9.32 -19.76 16.94
C GLU A 88 9.22 -21.27 16.67
N ARG A 89 10.15 -21.79 15.87
CA ARG A 89 10.16 -23.21 15.53
C ARG A 89 10.19 -24.05 16.81
N HIS A 90 9.39 -25.12 16.82
CA HIS A 90 9.15 -25.99 17.98
C HIS A 90 8.38 -25.38 19.16
N ALA A 91 8.03 -24.09 19.15
CA ALA A 91 7.13 -23.53 20.15
C ALA A 91 5.69 -24.08 19.99
N SER A 92 4.89 -23.97 21.06
CA SER A 92 3.50 -24.43 21.09
C SER A 92 2.58 -23.57 20.23
N CYS A 93 1.69 -24.20 19.46
CA CYS A 93 0.57 -23.58 18.74
C CYS A 93 -0.65 -23.31 19.66
N SER A 94 -0.44 -22.93 20.91
CA SER A 94 -1.55 -22.58 21.79
C SER A 94 -2.16 -21.24 21.33
N PRO A 95 -3.50 -21.12 21.25
CA PRO A 95 -4.14 -19.83 21.00
C PRO A 95 -3.64 -18.77 21.98
N ARG A 96 -3.21 -17.62 21.47
CA ARG A 96 -2.62 -16.52 22.26
C ARG A 96 -3.23 -15.19 21.82
N ALA A 97 -3.08 -14.16 22.65
CA ALA A 97 -3.50 -12.79 22.37
C ALA A 97 -2.91 -12.18 21.06
N GLN A 98 -1.89 -12.82 20.49
CA GLN A 98 -1.22 -12.38 19.26
C GLN A 98 -1.81 -12.97 17.97
N MET A 99 -2.92 -13.70 18.08
CA MET A 99 -3.63 -14.27 16.94
C MET A 99 -4.14 -13.19 15.99
N LYS A 100 -3.90 -13.38 14.70
CA LYS A 100 -4.33 -12.46 13.64
C LYS A 100 -5.41 -13.10 12.80
N THR A 101 -6.47 -12.33 12.56
CA THR A 101 -7.51 -12.71 11.60
C THR A 101 -6.92 -12.73 10.20
N VAL A 102 -7.22 -13.78 9.45
CA VAL A 102 -6.84 -13.90 8.04
C VAL A 102 -7.81 -13.06 7.22
N ILE A 103 -7.28 -12.07 6.52
CA ILE A 103 -8.03 -11.17 5.64
C ILE A 103 -8.06 -11.78 4.24
N TYR A 104 -9.23 -11.74 3.60
CA TYR A 104 -9.44 -12.20 2.23
C TYR A 104 -9.62 -10.97 1.34
N PRO A 105 -8.67 -10.65 0.46
CA PRO A 105 -8.74 -9.49 -0.41
C PRO A 105 -9.98 -9.49 -1.30
N GLU A 106 -10.49 -8.30 -1.61
CA GLU A 106 -11.55 -8.17 -2.61
C GLU A 106 -11.01 -8.38 -4.02
N MET A 107 -11.88 -8.80 -4.92
CA MET A 107 -11.58 -8.93 -6.35
C MET A 107 -12.28 -7.88 -7.15
N LYS A 108 -11.48 -7.04 -7.81
CA LYS A 108 -11.94 -5.99 -8.70
C LYS A 108 -11.06 -5.97 -9.94
N GLU A 109 -11.15 -7.04 -10.74
CA GLU A 109 -10.21 -7.34 -11.84
C GLU A 109 -10.16 -6.30 -12.97
N ASN A 110 -11.06 -5.32 -12.97
CA ASN A 110 -11.10 -4.23 -13.93
C ASN A 110 -10.89 -2.85 -13.32
N SER A 111 -10.66 -2.79 -12.01
CA SER A 111 -10.71 -1.56 -11.24
C SER A 111 -9.32 -1.08 -10.84
N THR A 112 -9.24 0.22 -10.58
CA THR A 112 -8.03 0.87 -10.08
C THR A 112 -8.19 1.16 -8.60
N ALA A 113 -7.16 0.83 -7.81
CA ALA A 113 -7.06 1.25 -6.43
C ALA A 113 -5.86 2.17 -6.19
N ILE A 114 -5.90 2.88 -5.08
CA ILE A 114 -4.76 3.59 -4.52
C ILE A 114 -4.36 2.94 -3.20
N CYS A 115 -3.07 2.76 -3.08
CA CYS A 115 -2.36 2.50 -1.86
C CYS A 115 -1.76 3.80 -1.33
N THR A 116 -2.31 4.35 -0.24
CA THR A 116 -1.65 5.47 0.42
C THR A 116 -0.70 4.97 1.51
N LYS A 117 0.29 5.80 1.85
CA LYS A 117 1.10 5.59 3.06
C LYS A 117 0.27 5.77 4.32
N VAL A 118 0.94 5.64 5.48
CA VAL A 118 0.29 5.92 6.76
C VAL A 118 -0.17 7.37 6.82
N ALA A 119 -1.44 7.58 7.11
CA ALA A 119 -2.01 8.89 7.44
C ALA A 119 -1.87 9.14 8.94
N PHE A 120 -1.23 10.25 9.31
CA PHE A 120 -0.93 10.59 10.70
C PHE A 120 -0.87 12.10 10.93
N ASN A 121 -0.97 12.50 12.20
CA ASN A 121 -0.84 13.87 12.70
C ASN A 121 -1.84 14.84 12.06
N TYR A 122 -1.42 15.59 11.03
CA TYR A 122 -2.23 16.63 10.42
C TYR A 122 -2.28 16.48 8.91
N LEU A 123 -3.49 16.46 8.38
CA LEU A 123 -3.77 16.62 6.95
C LEU A 123 -4.78 17.78 6.78
N ASN A 124 -4.60 18.58 5.74
CA ASN A 124 -5.54 19.66 5.47
C ASN A 124 -6.84 19.08 4.87
N PRO A 125 -8.00 19.26 5.51
CA PRO A 125 -9.25 18.66 5.06
C PRO A 125 -9.70 19.15 3.67
N ILE A 126 -9.42 20.41 3.32
CA ILE A 126 -9.77 20.96 2.00
C ILE A 126 -8.96 20.27 0.91
N HIS A 127 -7.65 20.06 1.15
CA HIS A 127 -6.79 19.39 0.18
C HIS A 127 -7.17 17.92 0.01
N LEU A 128 -7.57 17.26 1.10
CA LEU A 128 -8.06 15.89 1.03
C LEU A 128 -9.31 15.78 0.16
N ILE A 129 -10.28 16.69 0.31
CA ILE A 129 -11.49 16.72 -0.53
C ILE A 129 -11.10 16.87 -2.01
N GLU A 130 -10.25 17.85 -2.35
CA GLU A 130 -9.80 18.04 -3.73
C GLU A 130 -9.06 16.81 -4.28
N TRP A 131 -8.21 16.19 -3.45
CA TRP A 131 -7.50 14.98 -3.82
C TRP A 131 -8.45 13.82 -4.09
N PHE A 132 -9.42 13.54 -3.20
CA PHE A 132 -10.39 12.46 -3.40
C PHE A 132 -11.28 12.67 -4.61
N GLU A 133 -11.78 13.90 -4.83
CA GLU A 133 -12.59 14.21 -6.01
C GLU A 133 -11.78 14.02 -7.30
N TYR A 134 -10.49 14.38 -7.30
CA TYR A 134 -9.60 14.08 -8.41
C TYR A 134 -9.43 12.57 -8.62
N GLN A 135 -9.20 11.78 -7.57
CA GLN A 135 -9.06 10.33 -7.71
C GLN A 135 -10.34 9.67 -8.22
N LYS A 136 -11.51 10.14 -7.80
CA LYS A 136 -12.82 9.72 -8.35
C LYS A 136 -12.90 10.01 -9.84
N LEU A 137 -12.53 11.22 -10.27
CA LEU A 137 -12.49 11.60 -11.68
C LEU A 137 -11.56 10.70 -12.51
N MET A 138 -10.43 10.27 -11.94
CA MET A 138 -9.47 9.37 -12.58
C MET A 138 -9.87 7.88 -12.54
N GLY A 139 -11.09 7.57 -12.08
CA GLY A 139 -11.64 6.22 -12.06
C GLY A 139 -11.08 5.32 -10.95
N VAL A 140 -10.61 5.91 -9.85
CA VAL A 140 -10.21 5.13 -8.66
C VAL A 140 -11.45 4.69 -7.90
N GLU A 141 -11.56 3.39 -7.66
CA GLU A 141 -12.69 2.80 -6.94
C GLU A 141 -12.41 2.55 -5.46
N THR A 142 -11.14 2.45 -5.08
CA THR A 142 -10.76 2.15 -3.70
C THR A 142 -9.45 2.84 -3.33
N VAL A 143 -9.45 3.56 -2.22
CA VAL A 143 -8.27 4.16 -1.60
C VAL A 143 -8.08 3.48 -0.26
N LEU A 144 -7.05 2.63 -0.16
CA LEU A 144 -6.68 1.99 1.11
C LEU A 144 -5.78 2.93 1.89
N ILE A 145 -6.20 3.25 3.12
CA ILE A 145 -5.48 4.15 4.01
C ILE A 145 -5.14 3.42 5.30
N MET A 146 -3.85 3.38 5.63
CA MET A 146 -3.38 2.96 6.95
C MET A 146 -3.46 4.17 7.89
N LEU A 147 -4.39 4.16 8.83
CA LEU A 147 -4.72 5.30 9.68
C LEU A 147 -4.09 5.16 11.06
N GLN A 148 -3.24 6.11 11.44
CA GLN A 148 -2.81 6.37 12.82
C GLN A 148 -3.63 7.55 13.40
N THR A 149 -3.30 8.04 14.60
CA THR A 149 -3.79 9.33 15.12
C THR A 149 -3.71 10.45 14.08
N LEU A 150 -4.84 11.11 13.82
CA LEU A 150 -5.03 12.17 12.82
C LEU A 150 -5.93 13.26 13.40
N ASN A 151 -5.79 14.51 12.94
CA ASN A 151 -6.69 15.60 13.32
C ASN A 151 -8.16 15.31 12.95
N SER A 152 -9.09 15.80 13.76
CA SER A 152 -10.51 15.44 13.69
C SER A 152 -11.16 15.85 12.36
N GLU A 153 -10.74 16.96 11.77
CA GLU A 153 -11.28 17.45 10.50
C GLU A 153 -10.88 16.55 9.33
N ALA A 154 -9.62 16.12 9.26
CA ALA A 154 -9.17 15.20 8.22
C ALA A 154 -9.80 13.80 8.39
N TYR A 155 -9.92 13.34 9.64
CA TYR A 155 -10.63 12.09 9.93
C TYR A 155 -12.11 12.14 9.50
N ALA A 156 -12.78 13.29 9.67
CA ALA A 156 -14.15 13.47 9.17
C ALA A 156 -14.24 13.36 7.65
N VAL A 157 -13.27 13.90 6.90
CA VAL A 157 -13.19 13.72 5.43
C VAL A 157 -13.02 12.24 5.07
N PHE A 158 -12.11 11.53 5.74
CA PHE A 158 -11.93 10.10 5.51
C PHE A 158 -13.20 9.29 5.79
N LYS A 159 -13.93 9.63 6.86
CA LYS A 159 -15.22 8.99 7.17
C LYS A 159 -16.30 9.28 6.15
N HIS A 160 -16.35 10.49 5.62
CA HIS A 160 -17.25 10.81 4.51
C HIS A 160 -17.00 9.91 3.30
N TYR A 161 -15.75 9.81 2.83
CA TYR A 161 -15.41 8.97 1.69
C TYR A 161 -15.44 7.45 1.96
N GLU A 162 -15.31 7.03 3.22
CA GLU A 162 -15.55 5.64 3.64
C GLU A 162 -17.05 5.30 3.50
N MET A 163 -17.94 6.21 3.90
CA MET A 163 -19.39 6.04 3.70
C MET A 163 -19.80 6.04 2.23
N GLU A 164 -19.10 6.80 1.37
CA GLU A 164 -19.29 6.74 -0.08
C GLU A 164 -18.77 5.44 -0.72
N GLY A 165 -17.99 4.65 0.02
CA GLY A 165 -17.47 3.36 -0.43
C GLY A 165 -16.17 3.43 -1.24
N ILE A 166 -15.53 4.61 -1.35
CA ILE A 166 -14.22 4.74 -2.01
C ILE A 166 -13.05 4.55 -1.02
N VAL A 167 -13.20 4.91 0.26
CA VAL A 167 -12.10 4.75 1.24
C VAL A 167 -12.26 3.46 2.03
N GLN A 168 -11.15 2.73 2.20
CA GLN A 168 -11.02 1.66 3.18
C GLN A 168 -10.00 2.06 4.25
N LEU A 169 -10.46 2.27 5.48
CA LEU A 169 -9.60 2.60 6.61
C LEU A 169 -9.13 1.34 7.33
N LEU A 170 -7.81 1.23 7.52
CA LEU A 170 -7.21 0.21 8.37
C LEU A 170 -6.41 0.87 9.48
N SER A 171 -6.63 0.44 10.72
CA SER A 171 -5.87 0.95 11.84
C SER A 171 -4.39 0.58 11.72
N PHE A 172 -3.53 1.58 11.88
CA PHE A 172 -2.11 1.46 12.11
C PHE A 172 -1.83 1.84 13.56
N PRO A 173 -1.05 1.04 14.32
CA PRO A 173 -0.88 1.26 15.75
C PRO A 173 -0.12 2.57 16.04
N ASP A 174 -0.57 3.31 17.04
CA ASP A 174 0.15 4.51 17.51
C ASP A 174 1.50 4.18 18.13
N VAL A 175 1.58 3.03 18.79
CA VAL A 175 2.79 2.53 19.44
C VAL A 175 3.22 1.21 18.81
N LEU A 176 4.33 1.26 18.09
CA LEU A 176 4.94 0.08 17.50
C LEU A 176 5.93 -0.56 18.51
N PRO A 177 5.99 -1.90 18.67
CA PRO A 177 6.85 -2.58 19.67
C PRO A 177 8.37 -2.59 19.38
N GLY A 178 9.19 -1.88 20.14
CA GLY A 178 10.65 -1.83 19.98
C GLY A 178 11.26 -0.71 20.83
N CYS A 179 12.58 -0.65 20.95
CA CYS A 179 13.27 0.24 21.92
C CYS A 179 13.88 1.52 21.32
N ILE A 180 13.45 1.98 20.15
CA ILE A 180 13.95 3.22 19.53
C ILE A 180 12.75 4.14 19.31
N ASP A 181 12.98 5.45 19.24
CA ASP A 181 12.05 6.46 18.74
C ASP A 181 11.28 5.98 17.50
N ARG A 182 10.04 5.55 17.70
CA ARG A 182 9.14 4.96 16.69
C ARG A 182 7.95 5.86 16.43
N GLY A 183 7.30 5.65 15.30
CA GLY A 183 6.14 6.42 14.89
C GLY A 183 6.50 7.64 14.05
N PHE A 184 5.47 8.36 13.65
CA PHE A 184 5.55 9.42 12.67
C PHE A 184 5.50 10.80 13.34
N GLU A 185 6.54 11.13 14.12
CA GLU A 185 6.74 12.49 14.63
C GLU A 185 7.57 13.32 13.65
N LYS A 186 7.21 14.60 13.46
CA LYS A 186 7.81 15.50 12.44
C LYS A 186 9.34 15.60 12.51
N ASN A 187 9.94 15.49 13.70
CA ASN A 187 11.39 15.60 13.91
C ASN A 187 12.14 14.26 13.79
N ARG A 188 11.41 13.17 13.55
CA ARG A 188 11.88 11.77 13.57
C ARG A 188 11.51 11.00 12.29
N TRP A 189 10.73 11.65 11.43
CA TRP A 189 10.36 11.23 10.09
C TRP A 189 11.64 10.98 9.24
N HIS A 190 11.72 9.82 8.58
CA HIS A 190 12.90 9.30 7.87
C HIS A 190 14.14 8.88 8.70
N MET A 191 14.04 8.72 10.02
CA MET A 191 15.06 7.94 10.75
C MET A 191 15.04 6.45 10.34
N PHE A 192 16.15 5.73 10.54
CA PHE A 192 16.37 4.38 9.99
C PHE A 192 15.25 3.36 10.27
N GLN A 193 14.53 3.46 11.38
CA GLN A 193 13.42 2.55 11.69
C GLN A 193 12.10 2.96 11.01
N SER A 194 11.81 4.24 10.81
CA SER A 194 10.53 4.69 10.27
C SER A 194 10.34 4.30 8.81
N VAL A 195 11.42 4.15 8.03
CA VAL A 195 11.32 3.62 6.66
C VAL A 195 10.84 2.16 6.63
N HIS A 196 11.14 1.36 7.66
CA HIS A 196 10.58 0.01 7.77
C HIS A 196 9.12 0.05 8.22
N ASP A 197 8.75 0.99 9.09
CA ASP A 197 7.37 1.16 9.55
C ASP A 197 6.46 1.59 8.37
N GLU A 198 6.91 2.51 7.52
CA GLU A 198 6.24 2.88 6.25
C GLU A 198 6.17 1.70 5.28
N GLN A 199 7.28 0.98 5.10
CA GLN A 199 7.31 -0.15 4.16
C GLN A 199 6.38 -1.29 4.59
N LEU A 200 6.16 -1.48 5.90
CA LEU A 200 5.20 -2.45 6.41
C LEU A 200 3.76 -2.13 6.00
N ALA A 201 3.40 -0.85 5.97
CA ALA A 201 2.12 -0.37 5.46
C ALA A 201 1.99 -0.67 3.97
N VAL A 202 3.02 -0.38 3.17
CA VAL A 202 3.07 -0.70 1.73
C VAL A 202 2.91 -2.19 1.47
N PHE A 203 3.61 -3.05 2.23
CA PHE A 203 3.45 -4.51 2.12
C PHE A 203 2.04 -4.99 2.45
N THR A 204 1.41 -4.44 3.50
CA THR A 204 0.03 -4.78 3.86
C THR A 204 -0.93 -4.40 2.74
N CYS A 205 -0.78 -3.18 2.25
CA CYS A 205 -1.57 -2.64 1.18
C CYS A 205 -1.44 -3.43 -0.13
N GLU A 206 -0.21 -3.79 -0.52
CA GLU A 206 0.06 -4.64 -1.68
C GLU A 206 -0.75 -5.95 -1.62
N GLN A 207 -0.74 -6.62 -0.47
CA GLN A 207 -1.42 -7.91 -0.34
C GLN A 207 -2.94 -7.75 -0.36
N LEU A 208 -3.48 -6.66 0.20
CA LEU A 208 -4.92 -6.39 0.26
C LEU A 208 -5.50 -5.92 -1.08
N LEU A 209 -4.70 -5.24 -1.90
CA LEU A 209 -5.11 -4.75 -3.21
C LEU A 209 -4.72 -5.69 -4.35
N GLN A 210 -4.30 -6.92 -4.06
CA GLN A 210 -3.85 -7.88 -5.07
C GLN A 210 -4.92 -8.25 -6.12
N GLY A 211 -6.19 -8.07 -5.77
CA GLY A 211 -7.33 -8.40 -6.63
C GLY A 211 -7.72 -7.32 -7.62
N PHE A 212 -7.05 -6.16 -7.59
CA PHE A 212 -7.29 -5.06 -8.51
C PHE A 212 -6.52 -5.23 -9.82
N ALA A 213 -7.02 -4.60 -10.89
CA ALA A 213 -6.31 -4.56 -12.18
C ALA A 213 -5.03 -3.75 -12.07
N PHE A 214 -5.16 -2.57 -11.45
CA PHE A 214 -4.12 -1.57 -11.29
C PHE A 214 -4.14 -1.03 -9.87
N VAL A 215 -2.96 -0.77 -9.33
CA VAL A 215 -2.82 -0.13 -8.03
C VAL A 215 -1.77 0.97 -8.16
N ALA A 216 -2.15 2.19 -7.77
CA ALA A 216 -1.21 3.30 -7.65
C ALA A 216 -0.70 3.39 -6.21
N VAL A 217 0.59 3.62 -6.01
CA VAL A 217 1.15 3.93 -4.68
C VAL A 217 1.47 5.41 -4.66
N ILE A 218 0.64 6.23 -4.01
CA ILE A 218 0.78 7.70 -3.97
C ILE A 218 0.40 8.27 -2.61
N ASP A 219 1.00 9.42 -2.25
CA ASP A 219 0.71 10.18 -1.04
C ASP A 219 -0.38 11.23 -1.30
N PHE A 220 -0.94 11.83 -0.23
CA PHE A 220 -2.06 12.78 -0.32
C PHE A 220 -1.71 14.14 -0.93
N ASP A 221 -0.42 14.41 -1.15
CA ASP A 221 0.11 15.62 -1.78
C ASP A 221 0.55 15.40 -3.25
N GLU A 222 0.17 14.26 -3.84
CA GLU A 222 0.64 13.82 -5.14
C GLU A 222 -0.51 13.48 -6.10
N TYR A 223 -0.31 13.88 -7.36
CA TYR A 223 -1.28 13.70 -8.45
C TYR A 223 -0.58 13.08 -9.67
N ILE A 224 -1.05 11.92 -10.13
CA ILE A 224 -0.64 11.36 -11.41
C ILE A 224 -1.53 11.98 -12.48
N ILE A 225 -0.96 12.81 -13.36
CA ILE A 225 -1.72 13.51 -14.40
C ILE A 225 -1.25 13.05 -15.77
N HIS A 226 -2.19 12.78 -16.67
CA HIS A 226 -1.94 12.61 -18.10
C HIS A 226 -2.77 13.63 -18.90
N ASP A 227 -2.35 13.90 -20.13
CA ASP A 227 -2.92 14.91 -21.04
C ASP A 227 -4.26 14.47 -21.67
N LYS A 228 -4.61 13.19 -21.55
CA LYS A 228 -5.89 12.65 -22.07
C LYS A 228 -7.02 12.83 -21.06
N PHE A 229 -8.23 13.07 -21.55
CA PHE A 229 -9.44 13.11 -20.73
C PHE A 229 -9.99 11.68 -20.52
N MET A 230 -9.24 10.86 -19.78
CA MET A 230 -9.50 9.43 -19.57
C MET A 230 -9.21 9.06 -18.11
N THR A 231 -9.74 7.92 -17.66
CA THR A 231 -9.36 7.34 -16.35
C THR A 231 -7.99 6.67 -16.43
N TYR A 232 -7.36 6.41 -15.26
CA TYR A 232 -6.10 5.67 -15.21
C TYR A 232 -6.18 4.30 -15.88
N SER A 233 -7.26 3.57 -15.61
CA SER A 233 -7.47 2.25 -16.18
C SER A 233 -7.60 2.27 -17.69
N GLU A 234 -8.33 3.25 -18.24
CA GLU A 234 -8.51 3.37 -19.68
C GLU A 234 -7.19 3.74 -20.35
N PHE A 235 -6.49 4.76 -19.84
CA PHE A 235 -5.20 5.18 -20.37
C PHE A 235 -4.17 4.03 -20.38
N ILE A 236 -4.06 3.28 -19.27
CA ILE A 236 -3.14 2.15 -19.20
C ILE A 236 -3.53 1.04 -20.17
N LYS A 237 -4.83 0.72 -20.27
CA LYS A 237 -5.33 -0.37 -21.12
C LYS A 237 -5.26 -0.04 -22.61
N SER A 238 -5.54 1.19 -23.03
CA SER A 238 -5.59 1.57 -24.44
C SER A 238 -4.24 2.04 -24.98
N GLU A 239 -3.44 2.76 -24.18
CA GLU A 239 -2.22 3.39 -24.67
C GLU A 239 -0.96 2.62 -24.26
N LEU A 240 -0.86 2.19 -23.00
CA LEU A 240 0.40 1.68 -22.47
C LEU A 240 0.58 0.17 -22.64
N LEU A 241 -0.43 -0.63 -22.27
CA LEU A 241 -0.33 -2.09 -22.32
C LEU A 241 -0.18 -2.67 -23.74
N PRO A 242 -0.82 -2.14 -24.80
CA PRO A 242 -0.60 -2.63 -26.15
C PRO A 242 0.84 -2.44 -26.64
N LEU A 243 1.47 -1.33 -26.26
CA LEU A 243 2.88 -1.04 -26.57
C LEU A 243 3.85 -1.84 -25.69
N HIS A 244 3.39 -2.21 -24.49
CA HIS A 244 4.21 -2.83 -23.46
C HIS A 244 3.50 -4.01 -22.78
N PRO A 245 3.28 -5.11 -23.51
CA PRO A 245 2.49 -6.24 -23.01
C PRO A 245 3.15 -6.95 -21.83
N ASP A 246 4.47 -6.84 -21.66
CA ASP A 246 5.26 -7.41 -20.56
C ASP A 246 5.47 -6.44 -19.37
N ALA A 247 4.77 -5.30 -19.32
CA ALA A 247 4.86 -4.37 -18.20
C ALA A 247 4.27 -4.99 -16.91
N ALA A 248 5.04 -4.98 -15.83
CA ALA A 248 4.55 -5.20 -14.46
C ALA A 248 3.95 -3.92 -13.85
N GLY A 249 4.29 -2.77 -14.40
CA GLY A 249 3.81 -1.48 -13.98
C GLY A 249 4.61 -0.34 -14.60
N PHE A 250 4.14 0.86 -14.33
CA PHE A 250 4.58 2.11 -14.94
C PHE A 250 5.01 3.07 -13.84
N VAL A 251 6.22 3.59 -13.98
CA VAL A 251 6.76 4.68 -13.19
C VAL A 251 6.45 5.95 -13.97
N LEU A 252 5.42 6.66 -13.56
CA LEU A 252 4.89 7.86 -14.19
C LEU A 252 5.48 9.10 -13.51
N ASN A 253 5.72 10.13 -14.31
CA ASN A 253 6.07 11.43 -13.74
C ASN A 253 4.87 11.98 -12.96
N VAL A 254 5.09 12.41 -11.71
CA VAL A 254 4.08 13.13 -10.95
C VAL A 254 4.14 14.56 -11.42
N SER A 255 3.17 14.96 -12.22
CA SER A 255 3.17 16.31 -12.76
C SER A 255 2.96 17.37 -11.67
N PHE A 256 2.49 17.04 -10.45
CA PHE A 256 2.31 18.06 -9.40
C PHE A 256 2.66 17.54 -8.01
N PHE A 257 3.72 18.11 -7.44
CA PHE A 257 3.96 18.12 -6.01
C PHE A 257 3.60 19.51 -5.52
N LEU A 258 2.52 19.62 -4.76
CA LEU A 258 1.98 20.92 -4.35
C LEU A 258 2.73 21.37 -3.09
N THR A 259 3.77 22.21 -3.26
CA THR A 259 4.63 22.64 -2.13
C THR A 259 4.21 23.96 -1.49
N ASP A 260 3.39 24.74 -2.19
CA ASP A 260 2.84 26.00 -1.71
C ASP A 260 1.35 26.04 -2.02
N TRP A 261 0.58 26.14 -0.94
CA TRP A 261 -0.88 26.19 -0.94
C TRP A 261 -1.39 27.58 -0.51
N GLY A 262 -0.51 28.59 -0.54
CA GLY A 262 -0.86 29.97 -0.29
C GLY A 262 -1.90 30.50 -1.28
N ILE A 263 -2.54 31.61 -0.89
CA ILE A 263 -3.50 32.32 -1.73
C ILE A 263 -2.77 32.82 -2.98
N SER A 264 -3.10 32.24 -4.14
CA SER A 264 -2.56 32.59 -5.46
C SER A 264 -3.51 33.40 -6.33
N GLY A 265 -4.73 33.68 -5.84
CA GLY A 265 -5.72 34.53 -6.49
C GLY A 265 -6.33 35.56 -5.54
N THR A 266 -6.69 36.73 -6.06
CA THR A 266 -7.35 37.82 -5.31
C THR A 266 -8.88 37.67 -5.27
N GLY A 267 -9.41 36.54 -5.76
CA GLY A 267 -10.85 36.30 -5.84
C GLY A 267 -11.49 36.14 -4.45
N ASN A 268 -12.74 36.62 -4.32
CA ASN A 268 -13.50 36.50 -3.07
C ASN A 268 -14.00 35.06 -2.80
N MET A 269 -14.07 34.21 -3.84
CA MET A 269 -14.46 32.81 -3.70
C MET A 269 -13.27 31.94 -3.32
N LEU A 270 -13.45 31.00 -2.39
CA LEU A 270 -12.40 30.07 -1.96
C LEU A 270 -11.79 29.30 -3.15
N THR A 271 -12.63 28.92 -4.12
CA THR A 271 -12.22 28.14 -5.31
C THR A 271 -11.29 28.91 -6.24
N THR A 272 -11.34 30.25 -6.24
CA THR A 272 -10.49 31.09 -7.10
C THR A 272 -9.24 31.61 -6.40
N LYS A 273 -9.15 31.45 -5.07
CA LYS A 273 -7.99 31.85 -4.27
C LYS A 273 -6.77 30.98 -4.47
N TYR A 274 -6.90 29.77 -5.02
CA TYR A 274 -5.81 28.78 -5.07
C TYR A 274 -5.47 28.31 -6.49
N ILE A 275 -5.71 29.14 -7.52
CA ILE A 275 -5.59 28.76 -8.95
C ILE A 275 -4.14 28.59 -9.43
N ARG A 276 -3.16 29.36 -8.92
CA ARG A 276 -1.76 29.22 -9.33
C ARG A 276 -0.99 28.44 -8.28
N ARG A 277 -1.08 27.11 -8.34
CA ARG A 277 -0.29 26.23 -7.47
C ARG A 277 1.05 25.92 -8.13
N THR A 278 2.03 25.61 -7.28
CA THR A 278 3.48 25.55 -7.57
C THR A 278 3.90 24.94 -8.89
N ASN A 279 5.09 25.34 -9.36
CA ASN A 279 5.72 24.72 -10.51
C ASN A 279 5.83 23.19 -10.31
N PRO A 280 5.51 22.39 -11.33
CA PRO A 280 5.66 20.95 -11.31
C PRO A 280 7.09 20.56 -10.93
N ARG A 281 7.25 19.57 -10.02
CA ARG A 281 8.56 18.98 -9.70
C ARG A 281 8.71 17.65 -10.43
N TYR A 282 9.36 17.69 -11.58
CA TYR A 282 9.58 16.54 -12.46
C TYR A 282 10.51 15.45 -11.89
N GLU A 283 11.16 15.72 -10.75
CA GLU A 283 12.07 14.78 -10.10
C GLU A 283 11.36 13.69 -9.29
N ARG A 284 10.03 13.79 -9.11
CA ARG A 284 9.25 12.84 -8.30
C ARG A 284 8.38 11.96 -9.20
N TYR A 285 8.69 10.67 -9.19
CA TYR A 285 7.96 9.66 -9.93
C TYR A 285 7.09 8.80 -9.02
N LYS A 286 5.99 8.29 -9.58
CA LYS A 286 5.05 7.40 -8.89
C LYS A 286 4.60 6.24 -9.73
N ASN A 287 4.19 5.20 -9.02
CA ASN A 287 4.05 3.88 -9.57
C ASN A 287 2.58 3.54 -9.69
N ILE A 288 2.15 3.14 -10.89
CA ILE A 288 0.94 2.34 -11.07
C ILE A 288 1.38 0.94 -11.49
N TYR A 289 1.10 -0.07 -10.68
CA TYR A 289 1.52 -1.44 -10.91
C TYR A 289 0.34 -2.37 -11.17
N LEU A 290 0.64 -3.49 -11.84
CA LEU A 290 -0.29 -4.59 -12.08
C LEU A 290 0.00 -5.68 -11.04
N PRO A 291 -0.87 -5.90 -10.04
CA PRO A 291 -0.57 -6.84 -8.96
C PRO A 291 -0.24 -8.26 -9.45
N ARG A 292 -0.96 -8.75 -10.47
CA ARG A 292 -0.72 -10.08 -11.07
C ARG A 292 0.71 -10.27 -11.60
N ARG A 293 1.38 -9.19 -12.00
CA ARG A 293 2.69 -9.17 -12.67
C ARG A 293 3.82 -8.69 -11.76
N THR A 294 3.49 -8.24 -10.56
CA THR A 294 4.41 -7.68 -9.57
C THR A 294 4.74 -8.72 -8.51
N LYS A 295 6.02 -8.85 -8.14
CA LYS A 295 6.48 -9.77 -7.11
C LYS A 295 6.38 -9.14 -5.72
N THR A 296 6.86 -7.90 -5.62
CA THR A 296 6.82 -7.07 -4.41
C THR A 296 6.98 -5.60 -4.79
N LEU A 297 6.78 -4.70 -3.83
CA LEU A 297 6.88 -3.26 -4.00
C LEU A 297 7.64 -2.65 -2.84
N ASP A 298 8.45 -1.65 -3.17
CA ASP A 298 8.84 -0.62 -2.21
C ASP A 298 8.05 0.65 -2.52
N THR A 299 8.03 1.60 -1.57
CA THR A 299 7.37 2.91 -1.75
C THR A 299 7.61 3.55 -3.12
N HIS A 300 8.84 3.44 -3.63
CA HIS A 300 9.26 4.08 -4.88
C HIS A 300 9.64 3.10 -6.01
N THR A 301 9.53 1.78 -5.78
CA THR A 301 10.05 0.78 -6.73
C THR A 301 9.09 -0.39 -6.91
N ILE A 302 8.88 -0.76 -8.16
CA ILE A 302 8.19 -2.01 -8.55
C ILE A 302 9.24 -3.09 -8.77
N HIS A 303 9.08 -4.24 -8.12
CA HIS A 303 9.88 -5.44 -8.36
C HIS A 303 9.06 -6.45 -9.17
N PRO A 304 9.30 -6.60 -10.49
CA PRO A 304 8.49 -7.47 -11.35
C PRO A 304 8.65 -8.96 -11.03
N LYS A 305 7.63 -9.75 -11.37
CA LYS A 305 7.79 -11.22 -11.50
C LYS A 305 8.67 -11.53 -12.73
N LYS A 306 9.29 -12.72 -12.73
CA LYS A 306 10.08 -13.21 -13.88
C LYS A 306 9.25 -13.14 -15.16
N GLY A 307 9.81 -12.57 -16.22
CA GLY A 307 9.15 -12.39 -17.51
C GLY A 307 8.44 -11.04 -17.69
N TYR A 308 8.33 -10.23 -16.62
CA TYR A 308 7.77 -8.89 -16.69
C TYR A 308 8.82 -7.81 -16.38
N LYS A 309 8.55 -6.57 -16.75
CA LYS A 309 9.46 -5.43 -16.60
C LYS A 309 8.80 -4.24 -15.91
N ARG A 310 9.58 -3.50 -15.13
CA ARG A 310 9.20 -2.16 -14.66
C ARG A 310 9.50 -1.18 -15.79
N LEU A 311 8.51 -0.39 -16.19
CA LEU A 311 8.70 0.61 -17.23
C LEU A 311 8.72 2.00 -16.64
N ILE A 312 9.68 2.80 -17.10
CA ILE A 312 9.94 4.13 -16.59
C ILE A 312 9.55 5.12 -17.68
N LEU A 313 8.51 5.91 -17.43
CA LEU A 313 7.96 6.92 -18.32
C LEU A 313 8.30 8.30 -17.75
N LEU A 314 9.58 8.67 -17.80
CA LEU A 314 10.09 9.97 -17.38
C LEU A 314 10.05 10.92 -18.59
N GLU A 315 9.09 11.85 -18.63
CA GLU A 315 8.93 12.98 -19.57
C GLU A 315 8.72 12.67 -21.07
N TYR A 316 7.56 13.04 -21.62
CA TYR A 316 7.21 14.34 -22.26
C TYR A 316 7.88 14.61 -23.62
N LYS A 317 7.44 13.87 -24.66
CA LYS A 317 7.50 14.35 -26.06
C LYS A 317 6.27 15.15 -26.50
N PHE A 318 5.26 15.33 -25.65
CA PHE A 318 3.96 15.87 -26.07
C PHE A 318 3.82 17.41 -26.07
N LEU A 319 4.78 18.17 -25.51
CA LEU A 319 4.69 19.64 -25.45
C LEU A 319 5.57 20.38 -26.47
N GLN A 320 6.29 19.68 -27.36
CA GLN A 320 7.01 20.33 -28.45
C GLN A 320 6.16 20.60 -29.70
N GLU A 321 4.87 20.21 -29.71
CA GLU A 321 3.95 20.47 -30.84
C GLU A 321 2.90 21.55 -30.55
N LEU A 322 3.00 22.25 -29.40
CA LEU A 322 2.08 23.34 -29.02
C LEU A 322 2.81 24.66 -28.66
N GLN A 323 4.05 24.83 -29.12
CA GLN A 323 4.71 26.13 -29.27
C GLN A 323 5.00 26.35 -30.75
#